data_AF-A0A383F7K0-F1
#
_entry.id   AF-A0A383F7K0-F1
#
_cell.length_a   1.000
_cell.length_b   1.000
_cell.length_c   1.000
_cell.angle_alpha   90.00
_cell.angle_beta   90.00
_cell.angle_gamma   90.00
#
_symmetry.space_group_name_H-M   'P 1'
#
loop_
_entity.id
_entity.type
_entity.pdbx_description
1 polymer ?
#
loop_
_entity_poly.entity_id
_entity_poly.type
_entity_poly.pdbx_seq_one_letter_code
_entity_poly.pdbx_strand_id
1 'polypeptide(L)'
;WLQLMGEDAGWKFMDSMHRNMARYTHSGSKPCRLAAAGEHAIGISFVFRGAKLIKKGAPLELVLPEEGIGWEVEASGILKTSKKIEAAKKLIDWHISPAAMKVFNDYLPILAIPEIAKPVPHFPGNTLEKMIDNDFGWAAKNRKRILGEWQKRYDAKSEPKG
;
A
#
# COMPACT_ATOMS: atom_id res chain seq x y z
N TRP A 1 -10.51 -1.76 -5.51
CA TRP A 1 -11.34 -2.46 -6.51
C TRP A 1 -12.67 -2.93 -5.92
N LEU A 2 -12.76 -3.85 -4.95
CA LEU A 2 -14.06 -4.25 -4.36
C LEU A 2 -14.86 -3.08 -3.77
N GLN A 3 -14.23 -2.26 -2.92
CA GLN A 3 -14.89 -1.10 -2.31
C GLN A 3 -15.16 0.04 -3.32
N LEU A 4 -14.45 0.04 -4.46
CA LEU A 4 -14.61 1.05 -5.51
C LEU A 4 -15.72 0.68 -6.49
N MET A 5 -15.81 -0.60 -6.85
CA MET A 5 -16.60 -1.08 -7.98
C MET A 5 -17.78 -1.96 -7.53
N GLY A 6 -17.87 -2.30 -6.24
CA GLY A 6 -18.72 -3.39 -5.75
C GLY A 6 -18.13 -4.76 -6.04
N GLU A 7 -18.73 -5.81 -5.46
CA GLU A 7 -18.16 -7.17 -5.54
C GLU A 7 -18.13 -7.71 -6.97
N ASP A 8 -19.27 -7.72 -7.67
CA ASP A 8 -19.37 -8.34 -8.99
C ASP A 8 -18.48 -7.66 -10.02
N ALA A 9 -18.53 -6.33 -10.11
CA ALA A 9 -17.69 -5.59 -11.06
C ALA A 9 -16.23 -5.61 -10.65
N GLY A 10 -15.94 -5.58 -9.34
CA GLY A 10 -14.59 -5.71 -8.82
C GLY A 10 -13.93 -7.03 -9.21
N TRP A 11 -14.64 -8.15 -9.07
CA TRP A 11 -14.11 -9.46 -9.48
C TRP A 11 -13.91 -9.55 -10.99
N LYS A 12 -14.85 -9.04 -11.80
CA LYS A 12 -14.70 -8.96 -13.26
C LYS A 12 -13.48 -8.12 -13.68
N PHE A 13 -13.20 -7.05 -12.95
CA PHE A 13 -12.00 -6.24 -13.14
C PHE A 13 -10.74 -7.06 -12.85
N MET A 14 -10.69 -7.78 -11.72
CA MET A 14 -9.55 -8.64 -11.38
C MET A 14 -9.36 -9.81 -12.36
N ASP A 15 -10.44 -10.41 -12.86
CA ASP A 15 -10.39 -11.46 -13.89
C ASP A 15 -9.77 -10.91 -15.18
N SER A 16 -10.10 -9.68 -15.55
CA SER A 16 -9.54 -9.01 -16.73
C SER A 16 -8.08 -8.61 -16.53
N MET A 17 -7.73 -8.09 -15.35
CA MET A 17 -6.36 -7.77 -14.98
C MET A 17 -5.47 -9.03 -14.99
N HIS A 18 -5.97 -10.15 -14.47
CA HIS A 18 -5.23 -11.40 -14.37
C HIS A 18 -4.70 -11.90 -15.72
N ARG A 19 -5.44 -11.67 -16.81
CA ARG A 19 -4.99 -12.04 -18.18
C ARG A 19 -3.66 -11.38 -18.53
N ASN A 20 -3.41 -10.18 -18.04
CA ASN A 20 -2.19 -9.40 -18.30
C ASN A 20 -1.13 -9.53 -17.18
N MET A 21 -1.45 -10.18 -16.06
CA MET A 21 -0.48 -10.39 -14.99
C MET A 21 0.58 -11.39 -15.42
N ALA A 22 1.85 -10.97 -15.40
CA ALA A 22 2.98 -11.86 -15.63
C ALA A 22 3.24 -12.76 -14.40
N ARG A 23 3.21 -12.16 -13.19
CA ARG A 23 3.34 -12.88 -11.91
C ARG A 23 2.80 -12.07 -10.74
N TYR A 24 2.39 -12.77 -9.67
CA TYR A 24 2.11 -12.17 -8.37
C TYR A 24 3.30 -12.38 -7.43
N THR A 25 3.86 -11.29 -6.94
CA THR A 25 5.07 -11.30 -6.10
C THR A 25 4.74 -11.32 -4.62
N HIS A 26 5.59 -11.97 -3.80
CA HIS A 26 5.42 -11.97 -2.33
C HIS A 26 5.66 -10.62 -1.66
N SER A 27 6.36 -9.70 -2.32
CA SER A 27 6.63 -8.33 -1.82
C SER A 27 5.91 -7.29 -2.65
N GLY A 28 5.09 -6.45 -2.00
CA GLY A 28 4.42 -5.31 -2.68
C GLY A 28 5.38 -4.29 -3.32
N SER A 29 6.66 -4.28 -2.92
CA SER A 29 7.67 -3.38 -3.51
C SER A 29 8.36 -3.95 -4.76
N LYS A 30 8.27 -5.27 -4.99
CA LYS A 30 8.96 -5.96 -6.07
C LYS A 30 8.44 -5.55 -7.45
N PRO A 31 7.12 -5.40 -7.71
CA PRO A 31 6.63 -4.98 -9.03
C PRO A 31 7.26 -3.67 -9.52
N CYS A 32 7.42 -2.68 -8.64
CA CYS A 32 8.06 -1.41 -8.99
C CYS A 32 9.55 -1.56 -9.31
N ARG A 33 10.27 -2.49 -8.67
CA ARG A 33 11.68 -2.77 -9.00
C ARG A 33 11.82 -3.45 -10.34
N LEU A 34 10.91 -4.37 -10.66
CA LEU A 34 10.89 -5.05 -11.95
C LEU A 34 10.61 -4.07 -13.09
N ALA A 35 9.70 -3.13 -12.88
CA ALA A 35 9.48 -2.04 -13.82
C ALA A 35 10.70 -1.13 -13.97
N ALA A 36 11.33 -0.75 -12.85
CA ALA A 36 12.54 0.08 -12.87
C ALA A 36 13.72 -0.58 -13.62
N ALA A 37 13.81 -1.91 -13.56
CA ALA A 37 14.83 -2.69 -14.25
C ALA A 37 14.48 -2.95 -15.73
N GLY A 38 13.30 -2.56 -16.20
CA GLY A 38 12.82 -2.86 -17.56
C GLY A 38 12.38 -4.32 -17.76
N GLU A 39 12.34 -5.14 -16.70
CA GLU A 39 11.88 -6.54 -16.79
C GLU A 39 10.37 -6.63 -17.07
N HIS A 40 9.59 -5.63 -16.65
CA HIS A 40 8.15 -5.56 -16.87
C HIS A 40 7.76 -4.12 -17.23
N ALA A 41 6.87 -3.93 -18.20
CA ALA A 41 6.45 -2.58 -18.61
C ALA A 41 5.67 -1.83 -17.51
N ILE A 42 4.90 -2.56 -16.68
CA ILE A 42 4.04 -1.98 -15.64
C ILE A 42 4.24 -2.75 -14.33
N GLY A 43 4.40 -2.01 -13.23
CA GLY A 43 4.46 -2.56 -11.88
C GLY A 43 3.42 -1.90 -10.96
N ILE A 44 2.42 -2.67 -10.52
CA ILE A 44 1.41 -2.19 -9.56
C ILE A 44 2.05 -2.21 -8.16
N SER A 45 2.23 -1.04 -7.55
CA SER A 45 2.96 -0.90 -6.29
C SER A 45 2.59 0.39 -5.55
N PHE A 46 3.26 0.65 -4.43
CA PHE A 46 3.11 1.87 -3.64
C PHE A 46 3.75 3.07 -4.35
N VAL A 47 3.01 4.18 -4.43
CA VAL A 47 3.44 5.45 -5.05
C VAL A 47 4.82 5.89 -4.54
N PHE A 48 5.01 5.81 -3.22
CA PHE A 48 6.27 6.18 -2.57
C PHE A 48 7.47 5.35 -3.01
N ARG A 49 7.27 4.06 -3.31
CA ARG A 49 8.34 3.20 -3.78
C ARG A 49 8.82 3.65 -5.15
N GLY A 50 7.89 4.01 -6.03
CA GLY A 50 8.17 4.56 -7.35
C GLY A 50 8.92 5.90 -7.25
N ALA A 51 8.43 6.84 -6.42
CA ALA A 51 9.09 8.13 -6.19
C ALA A 51 10.56 7.97 -5.75
N LYS A 52 10.84 7.03 -4.82
CA LYS A 52 12.22 6.72 -4.40
C LYS A 52 13.09 6.14 -5.52
N LEU A 53 12.52 5.37 -6.45
CA LEU A 53 13.26 4.81 -7.58
C LEU A 53 13.53 5.86 -8.65
N ILE A 54 12.57 6.74 -8.94
CA ILE A 54 12.77 7.89 -9.84
C ILE A 54 13.87 8.81 -9.31
N LYS A 55 13.86 9.09 -8.00
CA LYS A 55 14.95 9.85 -7.35
C LYS A 55 16.34 9.21 -7.54
N LYS A 56 16.40 7.89 -7.74
CA LYS A 56 17.63 7.13 -8.00
C LYS A 56 17.95 6.99 -9.49
N GLY A 57 17.20 7.65 -10.37
CA GLY A 57 17.41 7.62 -11.82
C GLY A 57 16.70 6.50 -12.55
N ALA A 58 15.76 5.78 -11.92
CA ALA A 58 14.97 4.78 -12.62
C ALA A 58 14.06 5.46 -13.67
N PRO A 59 13.96 4.92 -14.90
CA PRO A 59 13.13 5.47 -15.96
C PRO A 59 11.66 5.06 -15.75
N LEU A 60 11.04 5.61 -14.70
CA LEU A 60 9.66 5.32 -14.32
C LEU A 60 8.78 6.57 -14.41
N GLU A 61 7.52 6.35 -14.79
CA GLU A 61 6.43 7.30 -14.62
C GLU A 61 5.47 6.78 -13.53
N LEU A 62 4.97 7.67 -12.68
CA LEU A 62 3.97 7.32 -11.67
C LEU A 62 2.58 7.69 -12.18
N VAL A 63 1.72 6.68 -12.29
CA VAL A 63 0.33 6.83 -12.72
C VAL A 63 -0.58 6.57 -11.52
N LEU A 64 -1.47 7.53 -11.22
CA LEU A 64 -2.56 7.35 -10.27
C LEU A 64 -3.84 7.04 -11.06
N PRO A 65 -4.46 5.85 -10.88
CA PRO A 65 -5.74 5.53 -11.48
C PRO A 65 -6.80 6.60 -11.23
N GLU A 66 -7.59 6.93 -12.24
CA GLU A 66 -8.57 8.01 -12.16
C GLU A 66 -9.71 7.67 -11.20
N GLU A 67 -10.11 6.38 -11.19
CA GLU A 67 -11.16 5.78 -10.39
C GLU A 67 -10.84 5.77 -8.88
N GLY A 68 -9.59 6.04 -8.52
CA GLY A 68 -9.11 6.12 -7.15
C GLY A 68 -8.14 5.00 -6.76
N ILE A 69 -7.46 5.20 -5.63
CA ILE A 69 -6.44 4.31 -5.09
C ILE A 69 -6.80 3.82 -3.69
N GLY A 70 -6.50 2.55 -3.44
CA GLY A 70 -6.49 2.03 -2.08
C GLY A 70 -5.33 2.60 -1.28
N TRP A 71 -5.48 2.62 0.03
CA TRP A 71 -4.46 3.06 0.97
C TRP A 71 -4.53 2.21 2.24
N GLU A 72 -3.48 2.29 3.05
CA GLU A 72 -3.39 1.60 4.33
C GLU A 72 -2.99 2.57 5.43
N VAL A 73 -3.23 2.16 6.68
CA VAL A 73 -2.81 2.88 7.88
C VAL A 73 -1.86 1.98 8.65
N GLU A 74 -0.67 2.51 8.92
CA GLU A 74 0.27 1.91 9.86
C GLU A 74 -0.26 2.07 11.29
N ALA A 75 -1.03 1.09 11.76
CA ALA A 75 -1.58 1.05 13.10
C ALA A 75 -0.62 0.36 14.09
N SER A 76 -0.44 0.97 15.26
CA SER A 76 0.32 0.40 16.38
C SER A 76 -0.60 0.15 17.58
N GLY A 77 -0.38 -0.95 18.29
CA GLY A 77 -1.17 -1.33 19.45
C GLY A 77 -0.36 -2.07 20.51
N ILE A 78 -0.78 -1.95 21.76
CA ILE A 78 -0.15 -2.65 22.89
C ILE A 78 -0.86 -3.99 23.09
N LEU A 79 -0.09 -5.08 23.12
CA LEU A 79 -0.64 -6.39 23.44
C LEU A 79 -1.21 -6.42 24.86
N LYS A 80 -2.43 -6.96 25.00
CA LYS A 80 -3.09 -7.17 26.30
C LYS A 80 -2.23 -7.98 27.28
N THR A 81 -1.35 -8.84 26.77
CA THR A 81 -0.45 -9.70 27.54
C THR A 81 0.89 -9.04 27.90
N SER A 82 1.12 -7.78 27.50
CA SER A 82 2.39 -7.09 27.74
C SER A 82 2.73 -7.03 29.23
N LYS A 83 3.93 -7.50 29.57
CA LYS A 83 4.48 -7.39 30.94
C LYS A 83 5.19 -6.06 31.20
N LYS A 84 5.28 -5.20 30.17
CA LYS A 84 5.96 -3.90 30.21
C LYS A 84 4.99 -2.79 29.80
N ILE A 85 3.79 -2.77 30.41
CA ILE A 85 2.69 -1.89 29.99
C ILE A 85 3.08 -0.40 30.01
N GLU A 86 3.78 0.05 31.04
CA GLU A 86 4.19 1.46 31.16
C GLU A 86 5.24 1.87 30.13
N ALA A 87 6.19 0.98 29.82
CA ALA A 87 7.15 1.23 28.73
C ALA A 87 6.47 1.22 27.36
N ALA A 88 5.51 0.32 27.15
CA ALA A 88 4.75 0.24 25.90
C ALA A 88 3.88 1.49 25.69
N LYS A 89 3.23 1.99 26.74
CA LYS A 89 2.49 3.26 26.69
C LYS A 89 3.39 4.42 26.31
N LYS A 90 4.53 4.59 26.99
CA LYS A 90 5.52 5.63 26.65
C LYS A 90 5.96 5.57 25.19
N LEU A 91 6.16 4.37 24.64
CA LEU A 91 6.51 4.19 23.23
C LEU A 91 5.37 4.63 22.31
N ILE A 92 4.13 4.19 22.59
CA ILE A 92 2.97 4.55 21.76
C ILE A 92 2.68 6.06 21.84
N ASP A 93 2.76 6.66 23.03
CA ASP A 93 2.57 8.10 23.23
C ASP A 93 3.59 8.90 22.41
N TRP A 94 4.86 8.45 22.38
CA TRP A 94 5.85 9.06 21.50
C TRP A 94 5.56 8.79 20.02
N HIS A 95 5.20 7.56 19.64
CA HIS A 95 4.95 7.14 18.27
C HIS A 95 3.84 7.96 17.59
N ILE A 96 2.81 8.38 18.33
CA ILE A 96 1.73 9.22 17.81
C ILE A 96 1.98 10.73 17.97
N SER A 97 3.14 11.12 18.51
CA SER A 97 3.45 12.52 18.79
C SER A 97 3.89 13.30 17.55
N PRO A 98 3.79 14.64 17.56
CA PRO A 98 4.39 15.50 16.54
C PRO A 98 5.90 15.26 16.33
N ALA A 99 6.63 14.88 17.38
CA ALA A 99 8.06 14.61 17.29
C ALA A 99 8.34 13.35 16.45
N ALA A 100 7.56 12.28 16.65
CA ALA A 100 7.66 11.08 15.83
C ALA A 100 7.22 11.33 14.38
N MET A 101 6.15 12.11 14.15
CA MET A 101 5.71 12.46 12.78
C MET A 101 6.81 13.18 11.99
N LYS A 102 7.60 14.07 12.64
CA LYS A 102 8.75 14.71 12.00
C LYS A 102 9.80 13.68 11.55
N VAL A 103 10.09 12.67 12.38
CA VAL A 103 11.01 11.57 12.03
C VAL A 103 10.40 10.72 10.91
N PHE A 104 9.12 10.40 10.97
CA PHE A 104 8.45 9.58 9.97
C PHE A 104 8.40 10.25 8.60
N ASN A 105 8.39 11.58 8.50
CA ASN A 105 8.39 12.26 7.21
C ASN A 105 9.65 11.99 6.37
N ASP A 106 10.77 11.60 6.99
CA ASP A 106 11.98 11.17 6.27
C ASP A 106 11.76 9.83 5.56
N TYR A 107 10.78 9.05 6.01
CA TYR A 107 10.52 7.67 5.59
C TYR A 107 9.15 7.44 4.99
N LEU A 108 8.19 8.34 5.16
CA LEU A 108 6.79 8.22 4.72
C LEU A 108 6.32 9.53 4.07
N PRO A 109 5.59 9.45 2.95
CA PRO A 109 5.12 10.64 2.23
C PRO A 109 3.82 11.23 2.81
N ILE A 110 3.08 10.44 3.57
CA ILE A 110 1.78 10.80 4.16
C ILE A 110 1.86 10.45 5.63
N LEU A 111 1.45 11.38 6.48
CA LEU A 111 1.52 11.28 7.94
C LEU A 111 0.12 11.39 8.53
N ALA A 112 -0.05 10.84 9.73
CA ALA A 112 -1.29 10.95 10.48
C ALA A 112 -1.58 12.38 10.99
N ILE A 113 -0.54 13.24 11.06
CA ILE A 113 -0.67 14.68 11.31
C ILE A 113 -0.23 15.41 10.03
N PRO A 114 -1.16 15.72 9.10
CA PRO A 114 -0.84 16.24 7.77
C PRO A 114 -0.06 17.57 7.80
N GLU A 115 -0.28 18.40 8.82
CA GLU A 115 0.34 19.72 8.97
C GLU A 115 1.86 19.65 9.16
N ILE A 116 2.39 18.49 9.52
CA ILE A 116 3.84 18.24 9.72
C ILE A 116 4.48 17.73 8.42
N ALA A 117 3.69 17.17 7.50
CA ALA A 117 4.20 16.52 6.31
C ALA A 117 4.85 17.54 5.37
N LYS A 118 6.09 17.26 4.96
CA LYS A 118 6.78 17.99 3.89
C LYS A 118 6.66 17.22 2.57
N PRO A 119 6.65 17.93 1.43
CA PRO A 119 6.64 17.29 0.12
C PRO A 119 7.81 16.32 -0.06
N VAL A 120 7.50 15.14 -0.60
CA VAL A 120 8.51 14.16 -1.00
C VAL A 120 8.81 14.33 -2.49
N PRO A 121 10.09 14.41 -2.91
CA PRO A 121 10.46 14.48 -4.32
C PRO A 121 9.84 13.35 -5.16
N HIS A 122 9.28 13.71 -6.32
CA HIS A 122 8.60 12.80 -7.25
C HIS A 122 7.35 12.11 -6.72
N PHE A 123 6.86 12.46 -5.53
CA PHE A 123 5.57 12.00 -5.04
C PHE A 123 4.46 12.90 -5.61
N PRO A 124 3.43 12.36 -6.30
CA PRO A 124 2.39 13.19 -6.90
C PRO A 124 1.57 13.95 -5.84
N GLY A 125 1.40 15.26 -6.02
CA GLY A 125 0.72 16.12 -5.04
C GLY A 125 -0.77 15.81 -4.86
N ASN A 126 -1.42 15.27 -5.90
CA ASN A 126 -2.83 14.87 -5.88
C ASN A 126 -3.05 13.44 -5.32
N THR A 127 -2.04 12.81 -4.71
CA THR A 127 -2.18 11.43 -4.20
C THR A 127 -3.30 11.31 -3.16
N LEU A 128 -3.43 12.28 -2.24
CA LEU A 128 -4.47 12.23 -1.20
C LEU A 128 -5.87 12.35 -1.80
N GLU A 129 -6.06 13.18 -2.82
CA GLU A 129 -7.35 13.36 -3.51
C GLU A 129 -7.81 12.10 -4.24
N LYS A 130 -6.87 11.22 -4.61
CA LYS A 130 -7.17 9.94 -5.25
C LYS A 130 -7.47 8.84 -4.24
N MET A 131 -7.22 9.03 -2.95
CA MET A 131 -7.51 8.01 -1.95
C MET A 131 -9.02 7.82 -1.81
N ILE A 132 -9.45 6.57 -1.82
CA ILE A 132 -10.86 6.22 -1.60
C ILE A 132 -11.24 6.42 -0.14
N ASP A 133 -12.52 6.62 0.14
CA ASP A 133 -13.03 6.39 1.48
C ASP A 133 -12.97 4.88 1.78
N ASN A 134 -12.03 4.48 2.64
CA ASN A 134 -11.66 3.09 2.83
C ASN A 134 -12.25 2.55 4.13
N ASP A 135 -13.16 1.59 4.01
CA ASP A 135 -13.74 0.90 5.16
C ASP A 135 -12.81 -0.23 5.64
N PHE A 136 -11.92 0.12 6.57
CA PHE A 136 -11.03 -0.84 7.23
C PHE A 136 -11.79 -1.93 8.01
N GLY A 137 -12.97 -1.60 8.55
CA GLY A 137 -13.80 -2.55 9.30
C GLY A 137 -14.37 -3.64 8.39
N TRP A 138 -14.92 -3.24 7.25
CA TRP A 138 -15.36 -4.14 6.19
C TRP A 138 -14.20 -4.96 5.64
N ALA A 139 -13.06 -4.33 5.35
CA ALA A 139 -11.88 -5.02 4.83
C ALA A 139 -11.38 -6.09 5.79
N ALA A 140 -11.31 -5.79 7.10
CA ALA A 140 -10.91 -6.75 8.12
C ALA A 140 -11.88 -7.94 8.23
N LYS A 141 -13.19 -7.67 8.29
CA LYS A 141 -14.24 -8.71 8.37
C LYS A 141 -14.25 -9.63 7.15
N ASN A 142 -13.98 -9.08 5.96
CA ASN A 142 -14.03 -9.83 4.70
C ASN A 142 -12.68 -10.43 4.26
N ARG A 143 -11.56 -10.07 4.91
CA ARG A 143 -10.20 -10.44 4.51
C ARG A 143 -10.06 -11.92 4.16
N LYS A 144 -10.52 -12.81 5.05
CA LYS A 144 -10.36 -14.26 4.87
C LYS A 144 -11.10 -14.76 3.61
N ARG A 145 -12.32 -14.29 3.39
CA ARG A 145 -13.15 -14.66 2.22
C ARG A 145 -12.51 -14.14 0.93
N ILE A 146 -12.14 -12.86 0.92
CA ILE A 146 -11.55 -12.21 -0.27
C ILE A 146 -10.24 -12.88 -0.66
N LEU A 147 -9.33 -13.11 0.30
CA LEU A 147 -8.05 -13.77 0.01
C LEU A 147 -8.25 -15.22 -0.42
N GLY A 148 -9.18 -15.95 0.20
CA GLY A 148 -9.49 -17.32 -0.20
C GLY A 148 -10.03 -17.41 -1.62
N GLU A 149 -10.92 -16.49 -2.00
CA GLU A 149 -11.46 -16.43 -3.37
C GLU A 149 -10.39 -15.99 -4.37
N TRP A 150 -9.59 -14.98 -4.02
CA TRP A 150 -8.48 -14.53 -4.86
C TRP A 150 -7.46 -15.65 -5.11
N GLN A 151 -7.11 -16.44 -4.09
CA GLN A 151 -6.19 -17.57 -4.22
C GLN A 151 -6.74 -18.64 -5.16
N LYS A 152 -8.02 -19.01 -5.01
CA LYS A 152 -8.66 -19.98 -5.91
C LYS A 152 -8.59 -19.54 -7.38
N ARG A 153 -8.77 -18.25 -7.64
CA ARG A 153 -8.82 -17.72 -9.02
C ARG A 153 -7.45 -17.49 -9.64
N TYR A 154 -6.46 -17.03 -8.87
CA TYR A 154 -5.29 -16.36 -9.44
C TYR A 154 -3.93 -16.90 -8.96
N ASP A 155 -3.89 -17.80 -7.97
CA ASP A 155 -2.64 -18.24 -7.35
C ASP A 155 -1.71 -19.01 -8.30
N ALA A 156 -2.21 -19.47 -9.45
CA ALA A 156 -1.42 -20.13 -10.48
C ALA A 156 -0.26 -19.26 -11.04
N LYS A 157 -0.32 -17.93 -10.87
CA LYS A 157 0.75 -17.00 -11.28
C LYS A 157 1.56 -16.46 -10.09
N SER A 158 1.31 -16.95 -8.87
CA SER A 158 2.10 -16.56 -7.70
C SER A 158 3.51 -17.10 -7.78
N GLU A 159 4.48 -16.32 -7.30
CA GLU A 159 5.85 -16.79 -7.15
C GLU A 159 5.91 -18.02 -6.23
N PRO A 160 6.83 -18.98 -6.48
CA PRO A 160 7.03 -20.10 -5.58
C PRO A 160 7.25 -19.64 -4.14
N LYS A 161 6.73 -20.40 -3.18
CA LYS A 161 7.07 -20.17 -1.76
C LYS A 161 8.53 -20.56 -1.59
N GLY A 162 9.36 -19.60 -1.19
CA GLY A 162 10.75 -19.82 -0.82
C GLY A 162 10.88 -20.41 0.58
#